data_AF-A0A497K0Y6-F1
#
_entry.id   AF-A0A497K0Y6-F1
#
_cell.length_a   1.000
_cell.length_b   1.000
_cell.length_c   1.000
_cell.angle_alpha   90.00
_cell.angle_beta   90.00
_cell.angle_gamma   90.00
#
_symmetry.space_group_name_H-M   'P 1'
#
loop_
_entity.id
_entity.type
_entity.pdbx_description
1 polymer ?
#
loop_
_entity_poly.entity_id
_entity_poly.type
_entity_poly.pdbx_seq_one_letter_code
_entity_poly.pdbx_strand_id
1 'polypeptide(L)'
;LFGGCVLVKKPGAPDSSSVDRIPVPPDYYIVAGVFRPRLTSDFLEKVDREIINRMGAETLKRILEEPSLENFMRRSREFAEKAGLVTERVARLMDASQRAGAVGAAENMLGEAVHALVPHDRLERVLEAFSEVLPKEKIIVSRIENRSVRLVG
;
A
#
# COMPACT_ATOMS: atom_id res chain seq x y z
N LEU A 1 -1.55 -16.30 7.59
CA LEU A 1 -1.95 -16.19 9.01
C LEU A 1 -3.10 -15.21 9.23
N PHE A 2 -3.03 -14.00 8.69
CA PHE A 2 -4.09 -12.99 8.85
C PHE A 2 -4.51 -12.44 7.47
N GLY A 3 -5.77 -12.06 7.32
CA GLY A 3 -6.30 -11.35 6.15
C GLY A 3 -6.65 -9.90 6.48
N GLY A 4 -6.92 -9.10 5.44
CA GLY A 4 -7.29 -7.69 5.53
C GLY A 4 -6.12 -6.71 5.59
N CYS A 5 -6.33 -5.53 6.17
CA CYS A 5 -5.31 -4.52 6.42
C CYS A 5 -4.60 -4.82 7.76
N VAL A 6 -3.35 -5.28 7.68
CA VAL A 6 -2.61 -5.84 8.81
C VAL A 6 -1.56 -4.86 9.33
N LEU A 7 -1.50 -4.69 10.65
CA LEU A 7 -0.49 -3.88 11.35
C LEU A 7 0.39 -4.78 12.22
N VAL A 8 1.68 -4.87 11.92
CA VAL A 8 2.64 -5.63 12.75
C VAL A 8 3.19 -4.71 13.84
N LYS A 9 2.73 -4.89 15.07
CA LYS A 9 3.15 -4.09 16.24
C LYS A 9 4.47 -4.57 16.84
N LYS A 10 4.72 -5.89 16.80
CA LYS A 10 5.97 -6.49 17.23
C LYS A 10 6.42 -7.53 16.19
N PRO A 11 7.64 -7.42 15.63
CA PRO A 11 8.16 -8.43 14.72
C PRO A 11 8.42 -9.74 15.46
N GLY A 12 8.25 -10.87 14.79
CA GLY A 12 8.48 -12.19 15.36
C GLY A 12 7.95 -13.31 14.47
N ALA A 13 8.22 -14.54 14.86
CA ALA A 13 7.56 -15.72 14.31
C ALA A 13 6.06 -15.71 14.68
N PRO A 14 5.21 -16.56 14.07
CA PRO A 14 3.76 -16.53 14.29
C PRO A 14 3.33 -16.56 15.77
N ASP A 15 4.09 -17.26 16.60
CA ASP A 15 3.92 -17.45 18.04
C ASP A 15 4.46 -16.29 18.91
N SER A 16 5.32 -15.44 18.35
CA SER A 16 6.05 -14.37 19.07
C SER A 16 5.79 -12.96 18.51
N SER A 17 5.08 -12.87 17.39
CA SER A 17 4.64 -11.62 16.76
C SER A 17 3.40 -11.03 17.44
N SER A 18 3.26 -9.71 17.37
CA SER A 18 2.02 -9.02 17.75
C SER A 18 1.45 -8.32 16.53
N VAL A 19 0.22 -8.68 16.17
CA VAL A 19 -0.46 -8.22 14.96
C VAL A 19 -1.82 -7.64 15.32
N ASP A 20 -2.15 -6.53 14.68
CA ASP A 20 -3.45 -5.88 14.72
C ASP A 20 -4.04 -5.74 13.32
N ARG A 21 -5.31 -5.33 13.22
CA ARG A 21 -5.97 -5.14 11.92
C ARG A 21 -6.87 -3.92 11.91
N ILE A 22 -6.82 -3.18 10.81
CA ILE A 22 -7.85 -2.19 10.47
C ILE A 22 -8.96 -2.93 9.70
N PRO A 23 -10.22 -2.91 10.17
CA PRO A 23 -11.33 -3.53 9.46
C PRO A 23 -11.50 -2.94 8.06
N VAL A 24 -11.60 -3.80 7.05
CA VAL A 24 -11.85 -3.40 5.66
C VAL A 24 -13.27 -3.82 5.27
N PRO A 25 -14.16 -2.91 4.85
CA PRO A 25 -15.49 -3.27 4.37
C PRO A 25 -15.45 -4.13 3.09
N PRO A 26 -16.48 -4.96 2.82
CA PRO A 26 -16.49 -5.92 1.71
C PRO A 26 -16.46 -5.30 0.30
N ASP A 27 -16.73 -3.99 0.16
CA ASP A 27 -16.84 -3.29 -1.13
C ASP A 27 -15.62 -2.43 -1.47
N TYR A 28 -14.44 -2.86 -1.01
CA TYR A 28 -13.17 -2.23 -1.30
C TYR A 28 -12.28 -3.09 -2.19
N TYR A 29 -11.60 -2.41 -3.10
CA TYR A 29 -10.70 -2.98 -4.07
C TYR A 29 -9.32 -2.34 -3.94
N ILE A 30 -8.29 -3.12 -4.27
CA ILE A 30 -6.96 -2.61 -4.57
C ILE A 30 -6.81 -2.56 -6.08
N VAL A 31 -6.51 -1.37 -6.60
CA VAL A 31 -6.00 -1.20 -7.97
C VAL A 31 -4.50 -0.99 -7.87
N ALA A 32 -3.72 -1.89 -8.43
CA ALA A 32 -2.27 -1.84 -8.43
C ALA A 32 -1.72 -1.71 -9.85
N GLY A 33 -0.69 -0.90 -10.02
CA GLY A 33 -0.09 -0.61 -11.32
C GLY A 33 1.42 -0.58 -11.23
N VAL A 34 2.11 -1.30 -12.12
CA VAL A 34 3.58 -1.46 -12.07
C VAL A 34 4.24 -0.83 -13.30
N PHE A 35 5.01 0.24 -13.12
CA PHE A 35 5.81 0.82 -14.20
C PHE A 35 6.99 -0.10 -14.54
N ARG A 36 7.78 -0.48 -13.53
CA ARG A 36 8.92 -1.39 -13.66
C ARG A 36 9.26 -2.07 -12.32
N PRO A 37 9.86 -3.28 -12.35
CA PRO A 37 10.45 -3.86 -11.15
C PRO A 37 11.68 -3.05 -10.71
N ARG A 38 12.00 -3.13 -9.42
CA ARG A 38 13.27 -2.66 -8.83
C ARG A 38 13.83 -3.75 -7.96
N LEU A 39 15.16 -3.91 -7.98
CA LEU A 39 15.81 -4.83 -7.07
C LEU A 39 15.80 -4.24 -5.66
N THR A 40 15.41 -5.05 -4.69
CA THR A 40 15.43 -4.68 -3.27
C THR A 40 16.85 -4.35 -2.81
N SER A 41 17.87 -5.03 -3.33
CA SER A 41 19.29 -4.76 -3.03
C SER A 41 19.67 -3.32 -3.35
N ASP A 42 19.30 -2.81 -4.53
CA ASP A 42 19.66 -1.47 -4.98
C ASP A 42 19.12 -0.37 -4.07
N PHE A 43 17.97 -0.61 -3.44
CA PHE A 43 17.39 0.30 -2.44
C PHE A 43 18.13 0.16 -1.11
N LEU A 44 18.28 -1.08 -0.60
CA LEU A 44 18.88 -1.36 0.70
C LEU A 44 20.35 -0.92 0.81
N GLU A 45 21.09 -0.90 -0.29
CA GLU A 45 22.47 -0.42 -0.35
C GLU A 45 22.58 1.11 -0.25
N LYS A 46 21.52 1.84 -0.62
CA LYS A 46 21.53 3.31 -0.71
C LYS A 46 20.90 3.99 0.50
N VAL A 47 20.10 3.26 1.28
CA VAL A 47 19.38 3.83 2.42
C VAL A 47 20.08 3.54 3.74
N ASP A 48 19.99 4.51 4.64
CA ASP A 48 20.32 4.30 6.04
C ASP A 48 19.17 3.54 6.73
N ARG A 49 19.47 2.32 7.15
CA ARG A 49 18.49 1.43 7.80
C ARG A 49 17.98 2.00 9.12
N GLU A 50 18.79 2.73 9.89
CA GLU A 50 18.35 3.34 11.14
C GLU A 50 17.33 4.45 10.88
N ILE A 51 17.56 5.25 9.84
CA ILE A 51 16.61 6.28 9.41
C ILE A 51 15.29 5.64 8.98
N ILE A 52 15.34 4.62 8.11
CA ILE A 52 14.14 3.92 7.65
C ILE A 52 13.38 3.27 8.81
N ASN A 53 14.08 2.63 9.75
CA ASN A 53 13.46 2.02 10.93
C ASN A 53 12.77 3.06 11.81
N ARG A 54 13.41 4.21 12.07
CA ARG A 54 12.83 5.31 12.84
C ARG A 54 11.59 5.88 12.15
N MET A 55 11.65 6.10 10.85
CA MET A 55 10.51 6.56 10.06
C MET A 55 9.36 5.55 10.09
N GLY A 56 9.66 4.26 9.93
CA GLY A 56 8.67 3.20 9.99
C GLY A 56 7.98 3.12 11.36
N ALA A 57 8.74 3.23 12.45
CA ALA A 57 8.21 3.26 13.81
C ALA A 57 7.30 4.47 14.05
N GLU A 58 7.71 5.66 13.58
CA GLU A 58 6.89 6.86 13.68
C GLU A 58 5.61 6.75 12.84
N THR A 59 5.70 6.26 11.61
CA THR A 59 4.56 6.00 10.74
C THR A 59 3.57 5.05 11.40
N LEU A 60 4.05 3.92 11.94
CA LEU A 60 3.21 2.95 12.65
C LEU A 60 2.53 3.58 13.87
N LYS A 61 3.26 4.37 14.66
CA LYS A 61 2.70 5.08 15.81
C LYS A 61 1.51 5.97 15.39
N ARG A 62 1.67 6.77 14.34
CA ARG A 62 0.62 7.65 13.82
C ARG A 62 -0.58 6.89 13.25
N ILE A 63 -0.36 5.70 12.70
CA ILE A 63 -1.46 4.82 12.25
C ILE A 63 -2.23 4.27 13.45
N LEU A 64 -1.54 3.87 14.51
CA LEU A 64 -2.16 3.33 15.72
C LEU A 64 -2.94 4.40 16.52
N GLU A 65 -2.53 5.67 16.45
CA GLU A 65 -3.26 6.79 17.06
C GLU A 65 -4.62 7.07 16.39
N GLU A 66 -4.75 6.79 15.09
CA GLU A 66 -5.99 6.96 14.31
C GLU A 66 -6.13 5.78 13.33
N PRO A 67 -6.64 4.61 13.77
CA PRO A 67 -6.62 3.37 12.97
C PRO A 67 -7.75 3.32 11.93
N SER A 68 -7.67 4.17 10.91
CA SER A 68 -8.57 4.22 9.75
C SER A 68 -7.84 3.88 8.45
N LEU A 69 -8.60 3.48 7.42
CA LEU A 69 -8.03 3.17 6.11
C LEU A 69 -7.47 4.43 5.44
N GLU A 70 -8.14 5.57 5.62
CA GLU A 70 -7.73 6.89 5.19
C GLU A 70 -6.38 7.26 5.80
N ASN A 71 -6.25 7.14 7.12
CA ASN A 71 -4.99 7.46 7.80
C ASN A 71 -3.90 6.46 7.42
N PHE A 72 -4.21 5.16 7.33
CA PHE A 72 -3.25 4.15 6.85
C PHE A 72 -2.67 4.54 5.49
N MET A 73 -3.53 4.77 4.49
CA MET A 73 -3.09 5.12 3.14
C MET A 73 -2.33 6.45 3.10
N ARG A 74 -2.78 7.46 3.86
CA ARG A 74 -2.10 8.75 3.99
C ARG A 74 -0.69 8.61 4.58
N ARG A 75 -0.52 7.83 5.65
CA ARG A 75 0.79 7.63 6.29
C ARG A 75 1.72 6.75 5.46
N SER A 76 1.19 5.75 4.74
CA SER A 76 1.95 5.00 3.73
C SER A 76 2.44 5.89 2.59
N ARG A 77 1.54 6.76 2.09
CA ARG A 77 1.78 8.05 1.44
C ARG A 77 3.12 8.69 1.78
N GLU A 78 3.06 9.37 2.93
CA GLU A 78 4.12 10.21 3.48
C GLU A 78 5.40 9.43 3.71
N PHE A 79 5.31 8.16 4.15
CA PHE A 79 6.47 7.30 4.35
C PHE A 79 7.20 7.07 3.03
N ALA A 80 6.50 6.69 1.97
CA ALA A 80 7.12 6.42 0.68
C ALA A 80 7.80 7.66 0.07
N GLU A 81 7.15 8.83 0.20
CA GLU A 81 7.71 10.11 -0.24
C GLU A 81 9.00 10.45 0.54
N LYS A 82 8.95 10.39 1.88
CA LYS A 82 10.10 10.68 2.75
C LYS A 82 11.25 9.67 2.59
N ALA A 83 10.93 8.41 2.28
CA ALA A 83 11.91 7.35 2.12
C ALA A 83 12.59 7.37 0.74
N GLY A 84 12.22 8.31 -0.14
CA GLY A 84 12.78 8.43 -1.48
C GLY A 84 12.35 7.30 -2.42
N LEU A 85 11.24 6.62 -2.11
CA LEU A 85 10.70 5.54 -2.93
C LEU A 85 9.91 6.07 -4.14
N VAL A 86 9.35 7.27 -3.99
CA VAL A 86 8.45 7.87 -4.96
C VAL A 86 9.22 8.58 -6.08
N THR A 87 9.05 8.13 -7.32
CA THR A 87 9.44 8.90 -8.51
C THR A 87 8.35 9.85 -8.94
N GLU A 88 8.69 10.77 -9.84
CA GLU A 88 7.73 11.73 -10.40
C GLU A 88 6.50 11.04 -11.04
N ARG A 89 6.69 9.95 -11.80
CA ARG A 89 5.55 9.23 -12.41
C ARG A 89 4.71 8.45 -11.41
N VAL A 90 5.33 7.94 -10.33
CA VAL A 90 4.60 7.34 -9.20
C VAL A 90 3.77 8.40 -8.49
N ALA A 91 4.34 9.57 -8.18
CA ALA A 91 3.62 10.70 -7.59
C ALA A 91 2.41 11.11 -8.43
N ARG A 92 2.61 11.29 -9.74
CA ARG A 92 1.51 11.65 -10.66
C ARG A 92 0.38 10.62 -10.65
N LEU A 93 0.69 9.32 -10.64
CA LEU A 93 -0.33 8.28 -10.59
C LEU A 93 -1.03 8.21 -9.22
N MET A 94 -0.32 8.41 -8.11
CA MET A 94 -0.94 8.52 -6.79
C MET A 94 -1.94 9.69 -6.75
N ASP A 95 -1.54 10.86 -7.27
CA ASP A 95 -2.40 12.04 -7.32
C ASP A 95 -3.61 11.85 -8.25
N ALA A 96 -3.40 11.24 -9.43
CA ALA A 96 -4.48 10.92 -10.36
C ALA A 96 -5.49 9.95 -9.74
N SER A 97 -5.00 8.93 -9.03
CA SER A 97 -5.84 7.95 -8.31
C SER A 97 -6.72 8.62 -7.26
N GLN A 98 -6.14 9.52 -6.44
CA GLN A 98 -6.92 10.25 -5.43
C GLN A 98 -7.92 11.22 -6.06
N ARG A 99 -7.55 11.94 -7.13
CA ARG A 99 -8.49 12.79 -7.88
C ARG A 99 -9.65 12.00 -8.49
N ALA A 100 -9.39 10.77 -8.92
CA ALA A 100 -10.40 9.87 -9.46
C ALA A 100 -11.34 9.28 -8.39
N GLY A 101 -11.04 9.48 -7.10
CA GLY A 101 -11.90 9.09 -5.97
C GLY A 101 -11.41 7.89 -5.16
N ALA A 102 -10.14 7.49 -5.28
CA ALA A 102 -9.55 6.53 -4.35
C ALA A 102 -9.51 7.11 -2.92
N VAL A 103 -9.70 6.27 -1.90
CA VAL A 103 -9.53 6.64 -0.48
C VAL A 103 -8.10 7.10 -0.22
N GLY A 104 -7.14 6.43 -0.85
CA GLY A 104 -5.75 6.84 -0.89
C GLY A 104 -4.97 6.00 -1.87
N ALA A 105 -3.76 6.45 -2.18
CA ALA A 105 -2.82 5.75 -3.03
C ALA A 105 -1.41 5.91 -2.48
N ALA A 106 -0.62 4.84 -2.53
CA ALA A 106 0.75 4.82 -2.05
C ALA A 106 1.62 3.95 -2.97
N GLU A 107 2.93 4.14 -2.88
CA GLU A 107 3.90 3.29 -3.56
C GLU A 107 3.94 1.88 -2.91
N ASN A 108 4.19 0.82 -3.69
CA ASN A 108 4.19 -0.58 -3.23
C ASN A 108 5.48 -0.99 -2.48
N MET A 109 6.01 -0.12 -1.64
CA MET A 109 7.28 -0.20 -0.89
C MET A 109 8.56 -0.41 -1.73
N LEU A 110 8.59 -1.43 -2.61
CA LEU A 110 9.75 -1.79 -3.41
C LEU A 110 9.31 -2.19 -4.81
N GLY A 111 9.64 -1.32 -5.75
CA GLY A 111 9.20 -1.39 -7.13
C GLY A 111 9.01 0.02 -7.63
N GLU A 112 8.66 0.18 -8.89
CA GLU A 112 8.08 1.45 -9.32
C GLU A 112 6.62 1.19 -9.62
N ALA A 113 5.81 1.16 -8.55
CA ALA A 113 4.42 0.73 -8.59
C ALA A 113 3.55 1.50 -7.59
N VAL A 114 2.26 1.61 -7.88
CA VAL A 114 1.26 2.26 -7.03
C VAL A 114 0.18 1.25 -6.69
N HIS A 115 -0.33 1.30 -5.46
CA HIS A 115 -1.61 0.69 -5.08
C HIS A 115 -2.55 1.79 -4.60
N ALA A 116 -3.79 1.73 -5.08
CA ALA A 116 -4.87 2.58 -4.65
C ALA A 116 -5.93 1.74 -3.94
N LEU A 117 -6.42 2.23 -2.80
CA LEU A 117 -7.57 1.67 -2.11
C LEU A 117 -8.83 2.37 -2.62
N VAL A 118 -9.74 1.60 -3.22
CA VAL A 118 -10.84 2.15 -4.01
C VAL A 118 -12.17 1.50 -3.60
N PRO A 119 -13.20 2.28 -3.22
CA PRO A 119 -14.54 1.75 -3.04
C PRO A 119 -15.15 1.38 -4.40
N HIS A 120 -16.02 0.38 -4.41
CA HIS A 120 -16.58 -0.20 -5.64
C HIS A 120 -17.15 0.84 -6.62
N ASP A 121 -17.89 1.83 -6.12
CA ASP A 121 -18.56 2.88 -6.92
C ASP A 121 -17.58 3.88 -7.57
N ARG A 122 -16.29 3.82 -7.22
CA ARG A 122 -15.21 4.65 -7.78
C ARG A 122 -14.25 3.84 -8.65
N LEU A 123 -14.42 2.52 -8.75
CA LEU A 123 -13.46 1.62 -9.38
C LEU A 123 -13.17 1.96 -10.84
N GLU A 124 -14.19 2.20 -11.65
CA GLU A 124 -14.04 2.50 -13.08
C GLU A 124 -13.21 3.76 -13.32
N ARG A 125 -13.51 4.84 -12.59
CA ARG A 125 -12.78 6.11 -12.71
C ARG A 125 -11.30 5.98 -12.32
N VAL A 126 -11.00 5.20 -11.29
CA VAL A 126 -9.61 4.94 -10.92
C VAL A 126 -8.92 4.08 -11.96
N LEU A 127 -9.60 3.09 -12.55
CA LEU A 127 -9.02 2.27 -13.63
C LEU A 127 -8.73 3.08 -14.90
N GLU A 128 -9.57 4.04 -15.24
CA GLU A 128 -9.31 4.99 -16.31
C GLU A 128 -8.03 5.78 -16.04
N ALA A 129 -7.88 6.34 -14.83
CA ALA A 129 -6.67 7.08 -14.43
C ALA A 129 -5.39 6.23 -14.50
N PHE A 130 -5.45 4.94 -14.16
CA PHE A 130 -4.32 4.03 -14.35
C PHE A 130 -4.04 3.74 -15.83
N SER A 131 -5.10 3.55 -16.63
CA SER A 131 -5.00 3.19 -18.04
C SER A 131 -4.47 4.32 -18.93
N GLU A 132 -4.55 5.58 -18.48
CA GLU A 132 -3.92 6.73 -19.16
C GLU A 132 -2.39 6.65 -19.17
N VAL A 133 -1.78 5.96 -18.20
CA VAL A 133 -0.33 5.96 -17.99
C VAL A 133 0.31 4.57 -17.99
N LEU A 134 -0.50 3.51 -17.90
CA LEU A 134 -0.06 2.12 -17.91
C LEU A 134 -0.87 1.29 -18.91
N PRO A 135 -0.24 0.35 -19.63
CA PRO A 135 -0.97 -0.63 -20.42
C PRO A 135 -1.73 -1.60 -19.50
N LYS A 136 -2.83 -2.17 -19.99
CA LYS A 136 -3.76 -2.98 -19.19
C LYS A 136 -3.08 -4.17 -18.50
N GLU A 137 -2.08 -4.77 -19.14
CA GLU A 137 -1.36 -5.94 -18.61
C GLU A 137 -0.50 -5.61 -17.39
N LYS A 138 -0.27 -4.32 -17.12
CA LYS A 138 0.45 -3.82 -15.95
C LYS A 138 -0.46 -3.36 -14.82
N ILE A 139 -1.77 -3.52 -14.96
CA ILE A 139 -2.79 -3.11 -14.00
C ILE A 139 -3.45 -4.37 -13.42
N ILE A 140 -3.51 -4.46 -12.09
CA ILE A 140 -4.13 -5.56 -11.34
C ILE A 140 -5.25 -4.97 -10.49
N VAL A 141 -6.41 -5.61 -10.52
CA VAL A 141 -7.54 -5.31 -9.63
C VAL A 141 -7.79 -6.51 -8.75
N SER A 142 -7.84 -6.30 -7.44
CA SER A 142 -8.09 -7.36 -6.48
C SER A 142 -9.06 -6.89 -5.40
N ARG A 143 -9.89 -7.82 -4.92
CA ARG A 143 -10.62 -7.63 -3.66
C ARG A 143 -9.67 -7.84 -2.48
N ILE A 144 -10.04 -7.28 -1.34
CA ILE A 144 -9.34 -7.51 -0.07
C ILE A 144 -10.00 -8.69 0.64
N GLU A 145 -9.27 -9.79 0.80
CA GLU A 145 -9.73 -10.94 1.58
C GLU A 145 -9.41 -10.71 3.06
N ASN A 146 -10.46 -10.54 3.86
CA ASN A 146 -10.37 -10.34 5.31
C ASN A 146 -10.13 -11.65 6.07
N ARG A 147 -10.41 -12.80 5.45
CA ARG A 147 -10.21 -14.12 6.05
C ARG A 147 -8.74 -14.52 6.04
N SER A 148 -8.35 -15.23 7.08
CA SER A 148 -7.04 -15.88 7.14
C SER A 148 -6.93 -17.00 6.09
N VAL A 149 -5.68 -17.38 5.79
CA VAL A 149 -5.35 -18.53 4.95
C VAL A 149 -6.10 -19.77 5.40
N ARG A 150 -6.65 -20.53 4.44
CA ARG A 150 -7.36 -21.79 4.66
C ARG A 150 -6.68 -22.89 3.87
N LEU A 151 -6.49 -24.05 4.51
CA LEU A 151 -6.16 -25.29 3.80
C LEU A 151 -7.46 -25.85 3.22
N VAL A 152 -7.45 -26.11 1.92
CA VAL A 152 -8.54 -26.79 1.23
C VAL A 152 -8.02 -28.18 0.90
N GLY A 153 -8.54 -29.17 1.62
CA GLY A 153 -8.26 -30.60 1.40
C GLY A 153 -9.38 -31.26 0.63
#